data_AF-A0A3B8L3V2-F1
#
_entry.id   AF-A0A3B8L3V2-F1
#
_cell.length_a   1.000
_cell.length_b   1.000
_cell.length_c   1.000
_cell.angle_alpha   90.00
_cell.angle_beta   90.00
_cell.angle_gamma   90.00
#
_symmetry.space_group_name_H-M   'P 1'
#
loop_
_entity.id
_entity.type
_entity.pdbx_description
1 polymer ?
#
loop_
_entity_poly.entity_id
_entity_poly.type
_entity_poly.pdbx_seq_one_letter_code
_entity_poly.pdbx_strand_id
1 'polypeptide(L)'
;WLLIGVLVPTGLVLWGTTPTMVSYAQQLFPRGAGVASAMTMGLAWGVGGLIEAPFTTYFQDLSKPQLAVWAFLPFLIVASIGAMFLPKAGGEAE
;
A
#
# COMPACT_ATOMS: atom_id res chain seq x y z
N TRP A 1 -8.88 6.29 -23.47
CA TRP A 1 -7.56 6.95 -23.57
C TRP A 1 -7.11 7.58 -22.25
N LEU A 2 -7.88 8.49 -21.62
CA LEU A 2 -7.53 9.06 -20.30
C LEU A 2 -7.35 7.99 -19.20
N LEU A 3 -8.20 6.97 -19.16
CA LEU A 3 -8.09 5.85 -18.22
C LEU A 3 -6.77 5.09 -18.34
N ILE A 4 -6.33 4.80 -19.57
CA ILE A 4 -5.06 4.09 -19.84
C ILE A 4 -3.87 4.98 -19.44
N GLY A 5 -3.93 6.27 -19.77
CA GLY A 5 -2.88 7.24 -19.42
C GLY A 5 -2.64 7.39 -17.91
N VAL A 6 -3.65 7.12 -17.08
CA VAL A 6 -3.52 7.11 -15.61
C VAL A 6 -3.23 5.71 -15.07
N LEU A 7 -3.79 4.66 -15.67
CA LEU A 7 -3.56 3.27 -15.24
C LEU A 7 -2.10 2.85 -15.35
N VAL A 8 -1.42 3.20 -16.43
CA VAL A 8 0.00 2.84 -16.65
C VAL A 8 0.91 3.39 -15.54
N PRO A 9 0.95 4.71 -15.26
CA PRO A 9 1.80 5.23 -14.19
C PRO A 9 1.38 4.71 -12.82
N THR A 10 0.08 4.55 -12.56
CA THR A 10 -0.40 4.00 -11.28
C THR A 10 0.07 2.55 -11.10
N GLY A 11 0.00 1.74 -12.17
CA GLY A 11 0.50 0.37 -12.18
C GLY A 11 2.01 0.30 -11.95
N LEU A 12 2.79 1.19 -12.56
CA LEU A 12 4.25 1.26 -12.34
C LEU A 12 4.59 1.61 -10.88
N VAL A 13 3.88 2.59 -10.29
CA VAL A 13 4.07 2.96 -8.89
C VAL A 13 3.74 1.78 -7.98
N LEU A 14 2.57 1.16 -8.14
CA LEU A 14 2.15 0.01 -7.33
C LEU A 14 3.10 -1.18 -7.48
N TRP A 15 3.59 -1.42 -8.70
CA TRP A 15 4.49 -2.52 -8.98
C TRP A 15 5.87 -2.33 -8.36
N GLY A 16 6.38 -1.09 -8.28
CA GLY A 16 7.64 -0.79 -7.61
C GLY A 16 7.52 -0.74 -6.07
N THR A 17 6.42 -0.19 -5.55
CA THR A 17 6.25 -0.01 -4.10
C THR A 17 6.01 -1.33 -3.38
N THR A 18 5.29 -2.28 -3.99
CA THR A 18 4.99 -3.58 -3.39
C THR A 18 6.25 -4.39 -3.02
N PRO A 19 7.19 -4.68 -3.93
CA PRO A 19 8.41 -5.40 -3.59
C PRO A 19 9.31 -4.58 -2.66
N THR A 20 9.36 -3.26 -2.83
CA THR A 20 10.15 -2.37 -1.95
C THR A 20 9.71 -2.47 -0.50
N MET A 21 8.39 -2.44 -0.24
CA MET A 21 7.82 -2.58 1.10
C MET A 21 8.19 -3.93 1.74
N VAL A 22 8.05 -5.02 0.98
CA VAL A 22 8.36 -6.37 1.46
C VAL A 22 9.86 -6.51 1.76
N SER A 23 10.73 -6.08 0.84
CA SER A 23 12.19 -6.13 1.03
C SER A 23 12.64 -5.27 2.22
N TYR A 24 12.07 -4.08 2.38
CA TYR A 24 12.37 -3.20 3.50
C TYR A 24 11.98 -3.84 4.85
N ALA A 25 10.79 -4.44 4.93
CA ALA A 25 10.35 -5.14 6.15
C ALA A 25 11.24 -6.34 6.50
N GLN A 26 11.71 -7.09 5.49
CA GLN A 26 12.66 -8.19 5.69
C GLN A 26 14.02 -7.69 6.21
N GLN A 27 14.50 -6.55 5.72
CA GLN A 27 15.76 -5.95 6.19
C GLN A 27 15.65 -5.41 7.62
N LEU A 28 14.48 -4.89 8.02
CA LEU A 28 14.25 -4.40 9.38
C LEU A 28 14.13 -5.54 10.40
N PHE A 29 13.64 -6.71 9.99
CA PHE A 29 13.44 -7.88 10.86
C PHE A 29 14.18 -9.13 10.35
N PRO A 30 15.52 -9.18 10.38
CA PRO A 30 16.30 -10.27 9.79
C PRO A 30 16.07 -11.63 10.46
N ARG A 31 15.77 -11.66 11.77
CA ARG A 31 15.43 -12.89 12.50
C ARG A 31 13.98 -13.36 12.28
N GLY A 32 13.14 -12.55 11.64
CA GLY A 32 11.71 -12.78 11.41
C GLY A 32 11.26 -12.53 9.98
N ALA A 33 12.17 -12.62 9.00
CA ALA A 33 11.92 -12.21 7.62
C ALA A 33 10.67 -12.88 7.00
N GLY A 34 10.42 -14.15 7.34
CA GLY A 34 9.21 -14.86 6.90
C GLY A 34 7.92 -14.25 7.46
N VAL A 35 7.90 -13.86 8.74
CA VAL A 35 6.74 -13.20 9.37
C VAL A 35 6.56 -11.79 8.83
N ALA A 36 7.64 -11.03 8.68
CA ALA A 36 7.60 -9.68 8.09
C ALA A 36 7.07 -9.70 6.65
N SER A 37 7.48 -10.69 5.85
CA SER A 37 6.96 -10.92 4.50
C SER A 37 5.49 -11.33 4.52
N ALA A 38 5.09 -12.22 5.43
CA ALA A 38 3.70 -12.66 5.55
C ALA A 38 2.77 -11.51 5.99
N MET A 39 3.25 -10.59 6.83
CA MET A 39 2.50 -9.39 7.21
C MET A 39 2.37 -8.41 6.04
N THR A 40 3.46 -8.11 5.35
CA THR A 40 3.46 -7.16 4.22
C THR A 40 2.73 -7.68 2.97
N MET A 41 2.75 -8.98 2.70
CA MET A 41 1.98 -9.57 1.60
C MET A 41 0.58 -10.03 2.03
N GLY A 42 0.47 -10.84 3.08
CA GLY A 42 -0.78 -11.47 3.46
C GLY A 42 -1.72 -10.53 4.21
N LEU A 43 -1.23 -9.86 5.26
CA LEU A 43 -2.07 -8.99 6.07
C LEU A 43 -2.44 -7.71 5.33
N ALA A 44 -1.47 -7.04 4.67
CA ALA A 44 -1.74 -5.80 3.95
C ALA A 44 -2.72 -5.99 2.78
N TRP A 45 -2.56 -7.03 1.96
CA TRP A 45 -3.48 -7.30 0.85
C TRP A 45 -4.80 -7.91 1.31
N GLY A 46 -4.78 -8.83 2.29
CA GLY A 46 -5.98 -9.47 2.81
C GLY A 46 -6.88 -8.51 3.57
N VAL A 47 -6.36 -7.87 4.63
CA VAL A 47 -7.12 -6.92 5.44
C VAL A 47 -7.44 -5.66 4.64
N GLY A 48 -6.49 -5.18 3.82
CA GLY A 48 -6.73 -4.06 2.91
C GLY A 48 -7.90 -4.31 1.98
N GLY A 49 -7.96 -5.49 1.35
CA GLY A 49 -9.08 -5.87 0.48
C GLY A 49 -10.41 -6.02 1.24
N LEU A 50 -10.39 -6.54 2.46
CA LEU A 50 -11.59 -6.63 3.30
C LEU A 50 -12.16 -5.27 3.69
N ILE A 51 -11.32 -4.24 3.83
CA ILE A 51 -11.75 -2.87 4.11
C ILE A 51 -12.14 -2.15 2.82
N GLU A 52 -11.39 -2.36 1.73
CA GLU A 52 -11.60 -1.69 0.45
C GLU A 52 -12.90 -2.12 -0.23
N ALA A 53 -13.20 -3.43 -0.25
CA ALA A 53 -14.40 -3.97 -0.92
C ALA A 53 -15.74 -3.34 -0.46
N PRO A 54 -16.06 -3.25 0.86
CA PRO A 54 -17.30 -2.60 1.30
C PRO A 54 -17.29 -1.09 1.04
N PHE A 55 -16.14 -0.42 1.12
CA PHE A 55 -16.01 1.00 0.79
C PHE A 55 -16.31 1.26 -0.69
N THR A 56 -15.73 0.46 -1.58
CA THR A 56 -15.96 0.58 -3.03
C THR A 56 -17.40 0.26 -3.38
N THR A 57 -18.01 -0.75 -2.75
CA THR A 57 -19.43 -1.09 -2.93
C THR A 57 -20.34 0.06 -2.49
N TYR A 58 -20.07 0.69 -1.34
CA TYR A 58 -20.84 1.83 -0.84
C TYR A 58 -20.86 3.01 -1.84
N PHE A 59 -19.71 3.34 -2.44
CA PHE A 59 -19.64 4.42 -3.45
C PHE A 59 -20.22 4.03 -4.81
N GLN A 60 -20.23 2.73 -5.13
CA GLN A 60 -20.90 2.21 -6.30
C GLN A 60 -22.42 2.35 -6.17
N ASP A 61 -23.00 2.02 -5.01
CA ASP A 61 -24.44 2.15 -4.73
C ASP A 61 -24.92 3.61 -4.80
N LEU A 62 -24.05 4.56 -4.44
CA LEU A 62 -24.27 6.01 -4.61
C LEU A 62 -24.18 6.49 -6.07
N SER A 63 -23.96 5.58 -7.02
CA SER A 63 -23.75 5.88 -8.45
C SER A 63 -22.60 6.85 -8.73
N LYS A 64 -21.64 6.96 -7.80
CA LYS A 64 -20.51 7.90 -7.86
C LYS A 64 -19.18 7.18 -7.53
N PRO A 65 -18.74 6.22 -8.35
CA PRO A 65 -17.53 5.43 -8.08
C PRO A 65 -16.25 6.27 -8.04
N GLN A 66 -16.22 7.43 -8.69
CA GLN A 66 -15.05 8.33 -8.64
C GLN A 66 -14.79 8.91 -7.25
N LEU A 67 -15.82 9.00 -6.38
CA LEU A 67 -15.65 9.47 -5.01
C LEU A 67 -14.87 8.48 -4.14
N ALA A 68 -14.84 7.20 -4.50
CA ALA A 68 -14.03 6.21 -3.80
C ALA A 68 -12.54 6.59 -3.82
N VAL A 69 -12.03 7.08 -4.95
CA VAL A 69 -10.63 7.55 -5.08
C VAL A 69 -10.32 8.67 -4.09
N TRP A 70 -11.24 9.63 -3.95
CA TRP A 70 -11.09 10.74 -3.00
C TRP A 70 -11.16 10.27 -1.55
N ALA A 71 -11.96 9.25 -1.25
CA ALA A 71 -12.05 8.66 0.08
C ALA A 71 -10.76 7.92 0.48
N PHE A 72 -10.04 7.31 -0.48
CA PHE A 72 -8.78 6.62 -0.21
C PHE A 72 -7.55 7.54 -0.17
N LEU A 73 -7.63 8.72 -0.78
CA LEU A 73 -6.56 9.72 -0.79
C LEU A 73 -5.98 10.07 0.60
N PRO A 74 -6.77 10.34 1.65
CA PRO A 74 -6.21 10.65 2.98
C PRO A 74 -5.40 9.48 3.57
N PHE A 75 -5.81 8.23 3.35
CA PHE A 75 -5.06 7.06 3.82
C PHE A 75 -3.71 6.94 3.12
N LEU A 76 -3.66 7.21 1.81
CA LEU A 76 -2.42 7.27 1.04
C LEU A 76 -1.49 8.39 1.53
N ILE A 77 -2.03 9.56 1.87
CA ILE A 77 -1.25 10.68 2.43
C ILE A 77 -0.66 10.27 3.78
N VAL A 78 -1.45 9.71 4.67
CA VAL A 78 -0.98 9.23 5.99
C VAL A 78 0.11 8.16 5.84
N ALA A 79 -0.08 7.21 4.94
CA ALA A 79 0.91 6.17 4.65
C ALA A 79 2.22 6.78 4.08
N SER A 80 2.12 7.75 3.18
CA SER A 80 3.27 8.44 2.59
C SER A 80 4.05 9.24 3.64
N ILE A 81 3.34 9.96 4.52
CA ILE A 81 3.96 10.67 5.64
C ILE A 81 4.63 9.67 6.58
N GLY A 82 3.96 8.58 6.94
CA GLY A 82 4.54 7.53 7.78
C GLY A 82 5.81 6.91 7.19
N ALA A 83 5.84 6.70 5.87
CA ALA A 83 7.01 6.19 5.16
C ALA A 83 8.23 7.13 5.26
N MET A 84 8.04 8.44 5.42
CA MET A 84 9.15 9.40 5.61
C MET A 84 9.85 9.24 6.97
N PHE A 85 9.18 8.62 7.95
CA PHE A 85 9.73 8.38 9.29
C PHE A 85 10.29 6.96 9.46
N LEU A 86 10.32 6.16 8.39
CA LEU A 86 10.89 4.82 8.46
C LEU A 86 12.42 4.89 8.69
N PRO A 87 12.97 4.09 9.62
CA PRO A 87 14.40 4.08 9.90
C PRO A 87 15.21 3.64 8.67
N LYS A 88 16.51 3.92 8.61
CA LYS A 88 17.33 3.35 7.53
C LYS A 88 17.42 1.84 7.72
N ALA A 89 16.92 1.08 6.74
CA ALA A 89 17.14 -0.36 6.70
C ALA A 89 18.65 -0.61 6.55
N GLY A 90 19.25 -1.29 7.53
CA GLY A 90 20.68 -1.59 7.53
C GLY A 90 21.59 -0.57 8.22
N GLY A 91 21.07 0.27 9.12
CA GLY A 91 21.94 1.02 10.04
C GLY A 91 22.66 0.07 11.00
N GLU A 92 23.98 0.06 10.94
CA GLU A 92 24.85 -0.52 11.96
C GLU A 92 24.35 -0.12 13.36
N ALA A 93 24.37 -1.08 14.28
CA ALA A 93 24.27 -0.78 15.69
C ALA A 93 25.35 0.26 16.03
N GLU A 94 24.94 1.45 16.48
CA GLU A 94 25.75 2.17 17.46
C GLU A 94 25.80 1.38 18.77
#